data_AF-A0A0G1PV22-F1
#
_entry.id   AF-A0A0G1PV22-F1
#
_cell.length_a   1.000
_cell.length_b   1.000
_cell.length_c   1.000
_cell.angle_alpha   90.00
_cell.angle_beta   90.00
_cell.angle_gamma   90.00
#
_symmetry.space_group_name_H-M   'P 1'
#
loop_
_entity.id
_entity.type
_entity.pdbx_description
1 polymer ?
#
loop_
_entity_poly.entity_id
_entity_poly.type
_entity_poly.pdbx_seq_one_letter_code
_entity_poly.pdbx_strand_id
1 'polypeptide(L)'
;MKKKEFQSLRTKDVAELRKLLTGKRKDVLDKRMGISTAKEKNLKVVKNLRQEVAQILTVIREKEIIGKIDKPDQKKDKESPKSGKK
;
A
#
# COMPACT_ATOMS: atom_id res chain seq x y z
N MET A 1 1.21 13.57 -3.06
CA MET A 1 1.07 13.93 -1.63
C MET A 1 2.06 15.02 -1.23
N LYS A 2 1.60 16.00 -0.45
CA LYS A 2 2.46 17.04 0.15
C LYS A 2 3.12 16.51 1.44
N LYS A 3 4.24 17.11 1.85
CA LYS A 3 5.01 16.67 3.04
C LYS A 3 4.18 16.59 4.33
N LYS A 4 3.28 17.56 4.55
CA LYS A 4 2.39 17.60 5.73
C LYS A 4 1.40 16.43 5.77
N GLU A 5 0.85 16.08 4.61
CA GLU A 5 -0.07 14.94 4.47
C GLU A 5 0.64 13.61 4.70
N PHE A 6 1.90 13.49 4.27
CA PHE A 6 2.69 12.29 4.53
C PHE A 6 2.99 12.11 6.02
N GLN A 7 3.31 13.20 6.72
CA GLN A 7 3.54 13.14 8.17
C GLN A 7 2.29 12.70 8.93
N SER A 8 1.09 13.12 8.50
CA SER A 8 -0.15 12.68 9.13
C SER A 8 -0.53 11.22 8.86
N LEU A 9 0.11 10.54 7.89
CA LEU A 9 -0.05 9.08 7.74
C LEU A 9 0.63 8.30 8.86
N ARG A 10 1.73 8.83 9.42
CA ARG A 10 2.49 8.12 10.46
C ARG A 10 1.74 8.06 11.78
N THR A 11 0.88 9.02 12.06
CA THR A 11 0.08 9.07 13.30
C THR A 11 -1.16 8.18 13.25
N LYS A 12 -1.67 7.83 12.07
CA LYS A 12 -2.88 6.99 11.89
C LYS A 12 -2.63 5.53 12.21
N ASP A 13 -3.65 4.80 12.65
CA ASP A 13 -3.52 3.37 12.91
C ASP A 13 -3.36 2.55 11.61
N VAL A 14 -2.78 1.34 11.71
CA VAL A 14 -2.59 0.42 10.59
C VAL A 14 -3.95 0.04 9.96
N ALA A 15 -5.01 -0.14 10.77
CA ALA A 15 -6.33 -0.46 10.24
C ALA A 15 -6.89 0.69 9.38
N GLU A 16 -6.69 1.93 9.82
CA GLU A 16 -7.09 3.13 9.08
C GLU A 16 -6.27 3.32 7.81
N LEU A 17 -4.96 3.08 7.86
CA LEU A 17 -4.07 3.13 6.70
C LEU A 17 -4.49 2.12 5.63
N ARG A 18 -4.94 0.92 6.04
CA ARG A 18 -5.50 -0.08 5.11
C ARG A 18 -6.79 0.40 4.47
N LYS A 19 -7.70 1.03 5.22
CA LYS A 19 -8.91 1.66 4.65
C LYS A 19 -8.56 2.74 3.63
N LEU A 20 -7.65 3.64 3.98
CA LEU A 20 -7.18 4.70 3.07
C LEU A 20 -6.53 4.12 1.80
N LEU A 21 -5.75 3.06 1.94
CA LEU A 21 -5.14 2.35 0.82
C LEU A 21 -6.19 1.81 -0.15
N THR A 22 -7.28 1.23 0.36
CA THR A 22 -8.37 0.71 -0.50
C THR A 22 -9.06 1.82 -1.29
N GLY A 23 -9.35 2.96 -0.66
CA GLY A 23 -9.91 4.13 -1.34
C GLY A 23 -8.99 4.63 -2.45
N LYS A 24 -7.72 4.87 -2.12
CA LYS A 24 -6.73 5.36 -3.09
C LYS A 24 -6.49 4.40 -4.26
N ARG A 25 -6.60 3.08 -4.05
CA ARG A 25 -6.52 2.10 -5.15
C ARG A 25 -7.72 2.17 -6.09
N LYS A 26 -8.92 2.39 -5.57
CA LYS A 26 -10.11 2.64 -6.39
C LYS A 26 -9.94 3.92 -7.22
N ASP A 27 -9.48 5.01 -6.59
CA ASP A 27 -9.21 6.26 -7.30
C ASP A 27 -8.20 6.07 -8.45
N VAL A 28 -7.15 5.28 -8.24
CA VAL A 28 -6.19 4.94 -9.31
C VAL A 28 -6.88 4.23 -10.46
N LEU A 29 -7.74 3.25 -10.17
CA LEU A 29 -8.47 2.50 -11.17
C LEU A 29 -9.41 3.42 -11.97
N ASP A 30 -10.22 4.21 -11.27
CA ASP A 30 -11.20 5.11 -11.89
C ASP A 30 -10.50 6.15 -12.77
N LYS A 31 -9.41 6.75 -12.29
CA LYS A 31 -8.63 7.71 -13.08
C LYS A 31 -7.91 7.06 -14.25
N ARG A 32 -7.45 5.81 -14.11
CA ARG A 32 -6.86 5.06 -15.24
C ARG A 32 -7.91 4.78 -16.32
N MET A 33 -9.13 4.39 -15.93
CA MET A 33 -10.25 4.21 -16.87
C MET A 33 -10.65 5.54 -17.52
N GLY A 34 -10.65 6.63 -16.76
CA GLY A 34 -10.87 7.99 -17.27
C GLY A 34 -9.85 8.39 -18.34
N ILE A 35 -8.57 8.07 -18.16
CA ILE A 35 -7.53 8.30 -19.17
C ILE A 35 -7.77 7.43 -20.40
N SER A 36 -8.07 6.14 -20.20
CA SER A 36 -8.31 5.19 -21.30
C SER A 36 -9.50 5.57 -22.18
N THR A 37 -10.50 6.25 -21.60
CA THR A 37 -11.70 6.73 -22.30
C THR A 37 -11.56 8.17 -22.79
N ALA A 38 -10.36 8.77 -22.73
CA ALA A 38 -10.06 10.16 -23.05
C ALA A 38 -10.87 11.23 -22.26
N LYS A 39 -11.58 10.82 -21.20
CA LYS A 39 -12.32 11.72 -20.31
C LYS A 39 -11.38 12.52 -19.40
N GLU A 40 -10.27 11.92 -18.99
CA GLU A 40 -9.28 12.55 -18.12
C GLU A 40 -8.05 12.96 -18.94
N LYS A 41 -7.86 14.28 -19.14
CA LYS A 41 -6.72 14.82 -19.89
C LYS A 41 -5.44 14.92 -19.05
N ASN A 42 -5.57 14.92 -17.73
CA ASN A 42 -4.43 15.09 -16.84
C ASN A 42 -3.74 13.76 -16.54
N LEU A 43 -2.76 13.41 -17.37
CA LEU A 43 -1.98 12.18 -17.24
C LEU A 43 -1.17 12.08 -15.93
N LYS A 44 -0.86 13.22 -15.29
CA LYS A 44 -0.09 13.24 -14.04
C LYS A 44 -0.91 12.76 -12.84
N VAL A 45 -2.24 12.77 -12.92
CA VAL A 45 -3.13 12.39 -11.81
C VAL A 45 -2.88 10.95 -11.38
N VAL A 46 -2.83 10.01 -12.33
CA VAL A 46 -2.59 8.59 -12.01
C VAL A 46 -1.19 8.37 -11.46
N LYS A 47 -0.17 9.05 -12.02
CA LYS A 47 1.20 8.97 -11.49
C LYS A 47 1.26 9.43 -10.03
N ASN A 48 0.63 10.56 -9.72
CA ASN A 48 0.58 11.10 -8.37
C ASN A 48 -0.13 10.14 -7.43
N LEU A 49 -1.33 9.66 -7.78
CA LEU A 49 -2.09 8.71 -6.95
C LEU A 49 -1.32 7.40 -6.70
N ARG A 50 -0.61 6.88 -7.70
CA ARG A 50 0.28 5.70 -7.51
C ARG A 50 1.40 5.97 -6.52
N GLN A 51 1.99 7.17 -6.55
CA GLN A 51 3.01 7.56 -5.59
C GLN A 51 2.44 7.64 -4.16
N GLU A 52 1.22 8.13 -3.99
CA GLU A 52 0.55 8.18 -2.68
C GLU A 52 0.27 6.76 -2.14
N VAL A 53 -0.20 5.86 -3.01
CA VAL A 53 -0.39 4.45 -2.67
C VAL A 53 0.92 3.81 -2.20
N ALA A 54 2.02 4.05 -2.91
CA ALA A 54 3.34 3.55 -2.52
C ALA A 54 3.77 4.07 -1.15
N GLN A 55 3.58 5.37 -0.89
CA GLN A 55 3.88 5.97 0.40
C GLN A 55 3.08 5.37 1.56
N ILE A 56 1.77 5.15 1.38
CA ILE A 56 0.92 4.50 2.39
C ILE A 56 1.41 3.07 2.66
N LEU A 57 1.75 2.31 1.61
CA LEU A 57 2.30 0.96 1.74
C LEU A 57 3.62 0.95 2.51
N THR A 58 4.50 1.91 2.23
CA THR A 58 5.77 2.06 2.97
C THR A 58 5.51 2.31 4.45
N VAL A 59 4.61 3.24 4.81
CA VAL A 59 4.29 3.53 6.22
C VAL A 59 3.69 2.32 6.93
N ILE A 60 2.79 1.57 6.26
CA ILE A 60 2.26 0.31 6.81
C ILE A 60 3.42 -0.66 7.09
N ARG A 61 4.34 -0.81 6.13
CA ARG A 61 5.47 -1.73 6.27
C ARG A 61 6.45 -1.29 7.36
N GLU A 62 6.74 0.01 7.48
CA GLU A 62 7.55 0.58 8.56
C GLU A 62 6.95 0.19 9.93
N LYS A 63 5.64 0.37 10.10
CA LYS A 63 4.93 -0.02 11.34
C LYS A 63 4.96 -1.51 11.62
N GLU A 64 4.77 -2.33 10.59
CA GLU A 64 4.88 -3.79 10.71
C GLU A 64 6.28 -4.24 11.11
N ILE A 65 7.33 -3.57 10.61
CA ILE A 65 8.73 -3.89 10.95
C ILE A 65 9.00 -3.49 12.40
N ILE A 66 8.61 -2.29 12.83
CA ILE A 66 8.78 -1.84 14.22
C ILE A 66 8.09 -2.82 15.18
N GLY A 67 6.83 -3.18 14.91
CA GLY A 67 6.11 -4.14 15.74
C GLY A 67 6.67 -5.58 15.69
N LYS A 68 7.52 -5.91 14.72
CA LYS A 68 8.26 -7.19 14.65
C LYS A 68 9.60 -7.13 15.39
N ILE A 69 10.24 -5.96 15.43
CA ILE A 69 11.48 -5.76 16.21
C ILE A 69 11.19 -5.94 17.71
N ASP A 70 10.01 -5.54 18.17
CA ASP A 70 9.57 -5.71 19.57
C ASP A 70 9.19 -7.17 19.93
N LYS A 71 9.13 -8.09 18.95
CA LYS A 71 8.85 -9.51 19.16
C LYS A 71 9.93 -10.36 18.48
N PRO A 72 11.10 -10.56 19.11
CA PRO A 72 12.07 -11.51 18.58
C PRO A 72 11.47 -12.92 18.67
N ASP A 73 11.52 -13.63 17.55
CA ASP A 73 11.29 -15.07 17.40
C ASP A 73 9.96 -15.67 17.83
N GLN A 74 9.05 -15.79 16.85
CA GLN A 74 8.46 -17.10 16.56
C GLN A 74 8.57 -17.36 15.05
N LYS A 75 9.75 -17.77 14.60
CA LYS A 75 9.80 -18.72 13.49
C LYS A 75 9.17 -20.01 14.00
N LYS A 76 7.96 -20.31 13.53
CA LYS A 76 7.55 -21.70 13.36
C LYS A 76 7.52 -21.96 11.87
N ASP A 77 8.56 -22.67 11.46
CA ASP A 77 8.56 -23.54 10.31
C ASP A 77 7.18 -24.21 10.16
N LYS A 78 6.53 -23.96 9.02
CA LYS A 78 5.70 -24.96 8.38
C LYS A 78 6.32 -25.21 7.02
N GLU A 79 7.30 -26.09 7.05
CA GLU A 79 7.61 -27.08 6.01
C GLU A 79 7.29 -26.67 4.56
N SER A 80 8.34 -26.34 3.81
CA SER A 80 8.62 -27.20 2.65
C SER A 80 9.39 -28.40 3.21
N PRO A 81 9.20 -29.68 2.82
CA PRO A 81 9.10 -30.11 1.40
C PRO A 81 8.30 -31.42 1.12
N LYS A 82 7.95 -31.68 -0.15
CA LYS A 82 8.34 -32.87 -0.96
C LYS A 82 7.34 -33.17 -2.11
N SER A 83 7.88 -33.15 -3.33
CA SER A 83 7.66 -34.07 -4.46
C SER A 83 6.30 -34.75 -4.65
N GLY A 84 5.72 -34.62 -5.85
CA GLY A 84 4.71 -35.57 -6.31
C GLY A 84 4.20 -35.27 -7.71
N LYS A 85 4.70 -36.03 -8.69
CA LYS A 85 4.13 -36.22 -10.04
C LYS A 85 2.59 -36.27 -10.03
N LYS A 86 1.96 -35.64 -11.00
CA LYS A 86 1.09 -36.32 -11.98
C LYS A 86 0.95 -35.48 -13.23
#